data_AF-A0A7X3NPZ2-F1
#
_entry.id   AF-A0A7X3NPZ2-F1
#
_cell.length_a   1.000
_cell.length_b   1.000
_cell.length_c   1.000
_cell.angle_alpha   90.00
_cell.angle_beta   90.00
_cell.angle_gamma   90.00
#
_symmetry.space_group_name_H-M   'P 1'
#
loop_
_entity.id
_entity.type
_entity.pdbx_description
1 polymer ?
#
loop_
_entity_poly.entity_id
_entity_poly.type
_entity_poly.pdbx_seq_one_letter_code
_entity_poly.pdbx_strand_id
1 'polypeptide(L)'
;MILEKISVGFFYFVTLTCLVRAVVRTAGGLHILQLDGYKTGRYLKWIRQHLTSCFEVKEILVIGGLLVLTAFYPQYHTTWLFPMLCVAWGGFQVYMSSRRKNVEAKKPLVYTARAKRVFGLSICLLAGIATTLVLTAKTSPWRTVIFLFSEVSVINLSLANLLIYPLERTINEAYLFSARKRIKTLQPKVIGITGSYGKTSTKYILHQILSQKFNTLMTPDSYN
;
A
#
# COMPACT_ATOMS: atom_id res chain seq x y z
N MET A 1 6.57 9.85 -38.77
CA MET A 1 5.28 9.15 -38.55
C MET A 1 5.43 7.73 -38.00
N ILE A 2 6.23 6.83 -38.60
CA ILE A 2 6.39 5.44 -38.10
C ILE A 2 7.08 5.41 -36.72
N LEU A 3 8.22 6.08 -36.57
CA LEU A 3 8.98 6.13 -35.31
C LEU A 3 8.18 6.73 -34.14
N GLU A 4 7.32 7.69 -34.41
CA GLU A 4 6.47 8.33 -33.41
C GLU A 4 5.39 7.37 -32.90
N LYS A 5 4.72 6.64 -33.81
CA LYS A 5 3.75 5.59 -33.44
C LYS A 5 4.41 4.49 -32.60
N ILE A 6 5.62 4.08 -32.99
CA ILE A 6 6.41 3.07 -32.25
C ILE A 6 6.78 3.58 -30.85
N SER A 7 7.28 4.82 -30.75
CA SER A 7 7.66 5.45 -29.49
C SER A 7 6.48 5.58 -28.53
N VAL A 8 5.30 5.93 -29.04
CA VAL A 8 4.06 5.97 -28.24
C VAL A 8 3.66 4.58 -27.76
N GLY A 9 3.76 3.56 -28.61
CA GLY A 9 3.50 2.17 -28.22
C GLY A 9 4.40 1.69 -27.07
N PHE A 10 5.71 1.91 -27.19
CA PHE A 10 6.66 1.54 -26.14
C PHE A 10 6.51 2.38 -24.86
N PHE A 11 6.07 3.64 -24.97
CA PHE A 11 5.74 4.46 -23.82
C PHE A 11 4.53 3.91 -23.03
N TYR A 12 3.51 3.40 -23.70
CA TYR A 12 2.41 2.70 -23.01
C TYR A 12 2.88 1.40 -22.36
N PHE A 13 3.73 0.64 -23.05
CA PHE A 13 4.31 -0.59 -22.50
C PHE A 13 5.08 -0.33 -21.20
N VAL A 14 6.04 0.61 -21.21
CA VAL A 14 6.83 0.91 -20.00
C VAL A 14 5.95 1.45 -18.87
N THR A 15 4.95 2.28 -19.18
CA THR A 15 3.98 2.77 -18.19
C THR A 15 3.23 1.61 -17.55
N LEU A 16 2.76 0.66 -18.35
CA LEU A 16 2.05 -0.53 -17.86
C LEU A 16 2.94 -1.36 -16.95
N THR A 17 4.20 -1.62 -17.34
CA THR A 17 5.14 -2.38 -16.49
C THR A 17 5.43 -1.67 -15.16
N CYS A 18 5.57 -0.34 -15.18
CA CYS A 18 5.77 0.46 -13.97
C CYS A 18 4.53 0.44 -13.07
N LEU A 19 3.32 0.50 -13.65
CA LEU A 19 2.06 0.40 -12.92
C LEU A 19 1.90 -0.97 -12.27
N VAL A 20 2.18 -2.06 -12.99
CA VAL A 20 2.13 -3.43 -12.43
C VAL A 20 3.08 -3.56 -11.24
N ARG A 21 4.32 -3.06 -11.36
CA ARG A 21 5.27 -3.06 -10.25
C ARG A 21 4.80 -2.20 -9.07
N ALA A 22 4.21 -1.04 -9.33
CA ALA A 22 3.64 -0.18 -8.30
C ALA A 22 2.53 -0.90 -7.50
N VAL A 23 1.67 -1.68 -8.17
CA VAL A 23 0.62 -2.49 -7.52
C VAL A 23 1.23 -3.60 -6.66
N VAL A 24 2.22 -4.32 -7.18
CA VAL A 24 2.94 -5.36 -6.42
C VAL A 24 3.63 -4.79 -5.18
N ARG A 25 4.22 -3.58 -5.28
CA ARG A 25 4.80 -2.87 -4.13
C ARG A 25 3.75 -2.43 -3.13
N THR A 26 2.61 -1.95 -3.61
CA THR A 26 1.47 -1.55 -2.77
C THR A 26 0.97 -2.72 -1.91
N ALA A 27 0.93 -3.94 -2.44
CA ALA A 27 0.54 -5.13 -1.67
C ALA A 27 1.49 -5.39 -0.48
N GLY A 28 2.80 -5.23 -0.68
CA GLY A 28 3.79 -5.32 0.40
C GLY A 28 3.66 -4.18 1.42
N GLY A 29 3.40 -2.95 0.96
CA GLY A 29 3.14 -1.82 1.86
C GLY A 29 1.87 -2.02 2.69
N LEU A 30 0.81 -2.56 2.08
CA LEU A 30 -0.46 -2.85 2.73
C LEU A 30 -0.28 -3.84 3.89
N HIS A 31 0.61 -4.82 3.71
CA HIS A 31 0.93 -5.78 4.73
C HIS A 31 1.54 -5.13 5.97
N ILE A 32 2.53 -4.25 5.79
CA ILE A 32 3.14 -3.50 6.89
C ILE A 32 2.11 -2.57 7.55
N LEU A 33 1.30 -1.87 6.75
CA LEU A 33 0.23 -1.01 7.24
C LEU A 33 -0.78 -1.79 8.10
N GLN A 34 -1.12 -3.02 7.70
CA GLN A 34 -2.00 -3.92 8.45
C GLN A 34 -1.37 -4.36 9.78
N LEU A 35 -0.07 -4.67 9.80
CA LEU A 35 0.66 -5.04 11.03
C LEU A 35 0.68 -3.88 12.04
N ASP A 36 0.80 -2.63 11.56
CA ASP A 36 0.76 -1.42 12.38
C ASP A 36 -0.66 -0.94 12.75
N GLY A 37 -1.68 -1.76 12.49
CA GLY A 37 -3.07 -1.46 12.82
C GLY A 37 -3.62 -0.25 12.06
N TYR A 38 -3.14 -0.03 10.82
CA TYR A 38 -3.58 1.03 9.91
C TYR A 38 -3.41 2.47 10.44
N LYS A 39 -2.46 2.68 11.37
CA LYS A 39 -2.14 4.03 11.86
C LYS A 39 -1.15 4.70 10.91
N THR A 40 -1.63 5.66 10.11
CA THR A 40 -0.80 6.36 9.10
C THR A 40 0.48 6.95 9.70
N GLY A 41 0.42 7.57 10.88
CA GLY A 41 1.60 8.17 11.51
C GLY A 41 2.69 7.15 11.87
N ARG A 42 2.31 5.93 12.29
CA ARG A 42 3.28 4.85 12.57
C ARG A 42 3.88 4.31 11.28
N TYR A 43 3.04 4.14 10.25
CA TYR A 43 3.50 3.71 8.93
C TYR A 43 4.49 4.71 8.29
N LEU A 44 4.20 6.02 8.36
CA LEU A 44 5.11 7.06 7.88
C LEU A 44 6.43 7.10 8.67
N LYS A 45 6.36 6.92 10.00
CA LYS A 45 7.56 6.80 10.83
C LYS A 45 8.38 5.56 10.45
N TRP A 46 7.72 4.44 10.17
CA TRP A 46 8.37 3.21 9.71
C TRP A 46 9.05 3.42 8.35
N ILE A 47 8.37 4.05 7.38
CA ILE A 47 8.95 4.42 6.08
C ILE A 47 10.21 5.28 6.29
N ARG A 48 10.13 6.30 7.16
CA ARG A 48 11.28 7.18 7.45
C ARG A 48 12.49 6.43 8.02
N GLN A 49 12.24 5.40 8.82
CA GLN A 49 13.30 4.55 9.38
C GLN A 49 13.88 3.56 8.37
N HIS A 50 13.12 3.21 7.32
CA HIS A 50 13.47 2.19 6.34
C HIS A 50 13.47 2.74 4.90
N LEU A 51 13.90 4.00 4.71
CA LEU A 51 13.85 4.66 3.39
C LEU A 51 14.60 3.87 2.32
N THR A 52 15.78 3.33 2.65
CA THR A 52 16.61 2.53 1.72
C THR A 52 16.03 1.17 1.38
N SER A 53 15.11 0.64 2.21
CA SER A 53 14.38 -0.60 1.94
C SER A 53 13.04 -0.35 1.24
N CYS A 54 12.44 0.83 1.45
CA CYS A 54 11.18 1.24 0.84
C CYS A 54 11.37 1.76 -0.58
N PHE A 55 12.41 2.58 -0.79
CA PHE A 55 12.76 3.19 -2.06
C PHE A 55 13.98 2.49 -2.66
N GLU A 56 13.94 2.20 -3.96
CA GLU A 56 15.08 1.63 -4.65
C GLU A 56 16.04 2.75 -5.04
N VAL A 57 16.88 3.17 -4.09
CA VAL A 57 17.80 4.33 -4.25
C VAL A 57 18.63 4.22 -5.52
N LYS A 58 19.01 3.00 -5.93
CA LYS A 58 19.72 2.76 -7.20
C LYS A 58 18.86 3.12 -8.43
N GLU A 59 17.58 2.77 -8.45
CA GLU A 59 16.66 3.17 -9.53
C GLU A 59 16.52 4.69 -9.59
N ILE A 60 16.37 5.35 -8.43
CA ILE A 60 16.25 6.80 -8.33
C ILE A 60 17.51 7.49 -8.86
N LEU A 61 18.71 7.00 -8.51
CA LEU A 61 19.97 7.55 -8.99
C LEU A 61 20.15 7.36 -10.50
N VAL A 62 19.83 6.17 -11.03
CA VAL A 62 19.94 5.86 -12.47
C VAL A 62 19.00 6.75 -13.28
N ILE A 63 17.73 6.86 -12.85
CA ILE A 63 16.77 7.71 -13.57
C ILE A 63 17.08 9.19 -13.36
N GLY A 64 17.56 9.60 -12.18
CA GLY A 64 18.04 10.95 -11.93
C GLY A 64 19.15 11.35 -12.91
N GLY A 65 20.14 10.48 -13.12
CA GLY A 65 21.17 10.66 -14.14
C GLY A 65 20.59 10.73 -15.56
N LEU A 66 19.65 9.83 -15.89
CA LEU A 66 18.96 9.84 -17.18
C LEU A 66 18.18 11.15 -17.43
N LEU A 67 17.53 11.70 -16.40
CA LEU A 67 16.80 12.97 -16.48
C LEU A 67 17.74 14.14 -16.75
N VAL A 68 18.93 14.16 -16.13
CA VAL A 68 19.96 15.17 -16.41
C VAL A 68 20.45 15.05 -17.85
N LEU A 69 20.77 13.83 -18.32
CA LEU A 69 21.24 13.61 -19.69
C LEU A 69 20.18 14.00 -20.74
N THR A 70 18.91 13.67 -20.48
CA THR A 70 17.80 14.02 -21.37
C THR A 70 17.46 15.51 -21.35
N ALA A 71 17.79 16.23 -20.28
CA ALA A 71 17.71 17.69 -20.25
C ALA A 71 18.76 18.36 -21.15
N PHE A 72 19.98 17.80 -21.24
CA PHE A 72 21.04 18.30 -22.12
C PHE A 72 20.87 17.87 -23.59
N TYR A 73 20.20 16.75 -23.84
CA TYR A 73 19.92 16.27 -25.19
C TYR A 73 18.41 16.07 -25.42
N PRO A 74 17.61 17.16 -25.49
CA PRO A 74 16.17 17.08 -25.54
C PRO A 74 15.64 16.40 -26.81
N GLN A 75 16.41 16.33 -27.90
CA GLN A 75 16.01 15.68 -29.15
C GLN A 75 15.89 14.15 -29.04
N TYR A 76 16.32 13.54 -27.93
CA TYR A 76 16.24 12.09 -27.74
C TYR A 76 14.83 11.51 -27.93
N HIS A 77 13.78 12.28 -27.60
CA HIS A 77 12.38 11.84 -27.67
C HIS A 77 11.86 11.58 -29.10
N THR A 78 12.52 12.13 -30.12
CA THR A 78 12.19 11.90 -31.54
C THR A 78 13.13 10.89 -32.21
N THR A 79 14.09 10.32 -31.48
CA THR A 79 15.06 9.35 -31.98
C THR A 79 14.72 7.93 -31.52
N TRP A 80 15.37 6.92 -32.12
CA TRP A 80 15.27 5.52 -31.69
C TRP A 80 15.76 5.26 -30.25
N LEU A 81 16.48 6.20 -29.64
CA LEU A 81 16.96 6.07 -28.26
C LEU A 81 15.81 5.93 -27.25
N PHE A 82 14.73 6.68 -27.43
CA PHE A 82 13.60 6.65 -26.50
C PHE A 82 12.86 5.29 -26.43
N PRO A 83 12.42 4.68 -27.55
CA PRO A 83 11.81 3.36 -27.50
C PRO A 83 12.77 2.28 -26.97
N MET A 84 14.08 2.37 -27.28
CA MET A 84 15.08 1.46 -26.69
C MET A 84 15.15 1.58 -25.17
N LEU A 85 15.17 2.80 -24.63
CA LEU A 85 15.12 3.05 -23.19
C LEU A 85 13.84 2.50 -22.55
N CYS A 86 12.69 2.64 -23.22
CA CYS A 86 11.41 2.11 -22.73
C CYS A 86 11.41 0.58 -22.65
N VAL A 87 11.98 -0.11 -23.65
CA VAL A 87 12.10 -1.58 -23.64
C VAL A 87 13.07 -2.04 -22.56
N ALA A 88 14.25 -1.41 -22.48
CA ALA A 88 15.25 -1.74 -21.46
C ALA A 88 14.70 -1.55 -20.05
N TRP A 89 14.06 -0.41 -19.78
CA TRP A 89 13.47 -0.12 -18.47
C TRP A 89 12.28 -1.03 -18.16
N GLY A 90 11.37 -1.23 -19.12
CA GLY A 90 10.22 -2.13 -18.93
C GLY A 90 10.65 -3.57 -18.65
N GLY A 91 11.65 -4.07 -19.38
CA GLY A 91 12.25 -5.38 -19.12
C GLY A 91 12.91 -5.48 -17.75
N PHE A 92 13.64 -4.44 -17.34
CA PHE A 92 14.23 -4.36 -16.00
C PHE A 92 13.15 -4.39 -14.89
N GLN A 93 12.05 -3.65 -15.04
CA GLN A 93 10.98 -3.63 -14.05
C GLN A 93 10.27 -4.98 -13.93
N VAL A 94 10.05 -5.68 -15.05
CA VAL A 94 9.51 -7.05 -15.04
C VAL A 94 10.47 -8.01 -14.36
N TYR A 95 11.77 -7.96 -14.68
CA TYR A 95 12.80 -8.80 -14.06
C TYR A 95 12.86 -8.62 -12.54
N MET A 96 12.90 -7.36 -12.08
CA MET A 96 12.93 -7.04 -10.65
C MET A 96 11.64 -7.46 -9.93
N SER A 97 10.49 -7.37 -10.60
CA SER A 97 9.21 -7.85 -10.05
C SER A 97 9.20 -9.37 -9.88
N SER A 98 9.73 -10.12 -10.84
CA SER A 98 9.79 -11.59 -10.80
C SER A 98 10.83 -12.15 -9.82
N ARG A 99 11.91 -11.40 -9.56
CA ARG A 99 12.99 -11.79 -8.62
C ARG A 99 12.66 -11.52 -7.16
N ARG A 100 11.50 -10.91 -6.85
CA ARG A 100 11.14 -10.55 -5.48
C ARG A 100 10.90 -11.82 -4.67
N LYS A 101 11.84 -12.15 -3.79
CA LYS A 101 11.72 -13.29 -2.88
C LYS A 101 10.51 -13.06 -1.97
N ASN A 102 9.59 -14.01 -1.95
CA ASN A 102 8.54 -14.07 -0.94
C ASN A 102 9.21 -14.39 0.39
N VAL A 103 9.51 -13.35 1.18
CA VAL A 103 9.96 -13.53 2.55
C VAL A 103 8.74 -14.01 3.33
N GLU A 104 8.82 -15.23 3.88
CA GLU A 104 7.77 -15.76 4.74
C GLU A 104 7.60 -14.86 5.96
N ALA A 105 6.47 -14.15 6.00
CA ALA A 105 6.17 -13.29 7.12
C ALA A 105 5.53 -14.07 8.26
N LYS A 106 5.94 -13.76 9.50
CA LYS A 106 5.37 -14.36 10.72
C LYS A 106 3.85 -14.24 10.83
N LYS A 107 3.27 -13.21 10.19
CA LYS A 107 1.81 -13.05 10.04
C LYS A 107 1.49 -12.77 8.59
N PRO A 108 0.64 -13.58 7.92
CA PRO A 108 0.28 -13.34 6.53
C PRO A 108 -0.59 -12.09 6.39
N LEU A 109 -0.55 -11.48 5.20
CA LEU A 109 -1.49 -10.42 4.81
C LEU A 109 -2.90 -11.03 4.71
N VAL A 110 -3.86 -10.46 5.44
CA VAL A 110 -5.27 -10.90 5.38
C VAL A 110 -6.10 -9.80 4.77
N TYR A 111 -6.71 -10.08 3.61
CA TYR A 111 -7.56 -9.13 2.87
C TYR A 111 -8.93 -8.94 3.54
N THR A 112 -8.93 -8.21 4.66
CA THR A 112 -10.13 -7.73 5.34
C THR A 112 -10.90 -6.72 4.49
N ALA A 113 -12.15 -6.42 4.83
CA ALA A 113 -12.93 -5.39 4.13
C ALA A 113 -12.23 -4.02 4.13
N ARG A 114 -11.59 -3.65 5.24
CA ARG A 114 -10.76 -2.43 5.35
C ARG A 114 -9.54 -2.49 4.42
N ALA A 115 -8.80 -3.60 4.45
CA ALA A 115 -7.63 -3.79 3.57
C ALA A 115 -8.02 -3.67 2.09
N LYS A 116 -9.14 -4.29 1.69
CA LYS A 116 -9.67 -4.23 0.32
C LYS A 116 -10.03 -2.81 -0.10
N ARG A 117 -10.66 -2.02 0.77
CA ARG A 117 -10.96 -0.60 0.49
C ARG A 117 -9.68 0.21 0.29
N VAL A 118 -8.72 0.11 1.22
CA VAL A 118 -7.44 0.84 1.13
C VAL A 118 -6.66 0.45 -0.12
N PHE A 119 -6.58 -0.86 -0.40
CA PHE A 119 -5.90 -1.37 -1.58
C PHE A 119 -6.59 -0.93 -2.88
N GLY A 120 -7.92 -1.04 -2.95
CA GLY A 120 -8.71 -0.61 -4.09
C GLY A 120 -8.54 0.88 -4.38
N LEU A 121 -8.68 1.75 -3.36
CA LEU A 121 -8.46 3.18 -3.54
C LEU A 121 -7.02 3.49 -3.94
N SER A 122 -6.03 2.80 -3.36
CA SER A 122 -4.62 2.96 -3.75
C SER A 122 -4.40 2.63 -5.22
N ILE A 123 -4.99 1.55 -5.74
CA ILE A 123 -4.91 1.19 -7.16
C ILE A 123 -5.62 2.24 -8.02
N CYS A 124 -6.81 2.70 -7.63
CA CYS A 124 -7.53 3.74 -8.37
C CYS A 124 -6.71 5.04 -8.47
N LEU A 125 -6.07 5.46 -7.38
CA LEU A 125 -5.20 6.64 -7.37
C LEU A 125 -3.98 6.44 -8.28
N LEU A 126 -3.31 5.28 -8.20
CA LEU A 126 -2.19 4.98 -9.10
C LEU A 126 -2.63 4.97 -10.56
N ALA A 127 -3.77 4.35 -10.89
CA ALA A 127 -4.29 4.34 -12.24
C ALA A 127 -4.59 5.78 -12.72
N GLY A 128 -5.23 6.61 -11.90
CA GLY A 128 -5.48 8.02 -12.21
C GLY A 128 -4.20 8.83 -12.44
N ILE A 129 -3.18 8.66 -11.60
CA ILE A 129 -1.87 9.32 -11.78
C ILE A 129 -1.19 8.81 -13.06
N ALA A 130 -1.23 7.50 -13.34
CA ALA A 130 -0.66 6.94 -14.57
C ALA A 130 -1.37 7.50 -15.82
N THR A 131 -2.70 7.55 -15.82
CA THR A 131 -3.48 8.12 -16.94
C THR A 131 -3.17 9.59 -17.15
N THR A 132 -3.14 10.41 -16.09
CA THR A 132 -2.82 11.83 -16.19
C THR A 132 -1.39 12.07 -16.70
N LEU A 133 -0.41 11.29 -16.22
CA LEU A 133 0.97 11.34 -16.72
C LEU A 133 1.06 10.95 -18.21
N VAL A 134 0.33 9.91 -18.62
CA VAL A 134 0.32 9.47 -20.00
C VAL A 134 -0.27 10.53 -20.93
N LEU A 135 -1.36 11.19 -20.53
CA LEU A 135 -2.01 12.22 -21.34
C LEU A 135 -1.18 13.51 -21.43
N THR A 136 -0.55 13.93 -20.33
CA THR A 136 0.21 15.18 -20.25
C THR A 136 1.63 15.05 -20.80
N ALA A 137 2.30 13.92 -20.56
CA ALA A 137 3.65 13.71 -21.03
C ALA A 137 3.70 13.21 -22.48
N LYS A 138 2.58 12.93 -23.15
CA LYS A 138 2.52 12.30 -24.49
C LYS A 138 3.21 13.07 -25.63
N THR A 139 3.74 14.27 -25.41
CA THR A 139 4.59 15.02 -26.35
C THR A 139 5.81 15.63 -25.68
N SER A 140 5.95 15.48 -24.36
CA SER A 140 6.95 16.18 -23.55
C SER A 140 8.33 15.53 -23.64
N PRO A 141 9.43 16.31 -23.60
CA PRO A 141 10.78 15.78 -23.40
C PRO A 141 11.00 15.19 -22.00
N TRP A 142 10.06 15.38 -21.06
CA TRP A 142 10.17 14.89 -19.68
C TRP A 142 9.48 13.53 -19.43
N ARG A 143 9.10 12.80 -20.48
CA ARG A 143 8.40 11.50 -20.37
C ARG A 143 9.14 10.45 -19.56
N THR A 144 10.46 10.49 -19.53
CA THR A 144 11.32 9.58 -18.78
C THR A 144 11.07 9.64 -17.27
N VAL A 145 10.42 10.71 -16.76
CA VAL A 145 9.94 10.79 -15.37
C VAL A 145 9.01 9.62 -15.03
N ILE A 146 8.28 9.07 -16.01
CA ILE A 146 7.38 7.92 -15.78
C ILE A 146 8.12 6.67 -15.30
N PHE A 147 9.44 6.60 -15.50
CA PHE A 147 10.25 5.47 -15.05
C PHE A 147 10.32 5.38 -13.51
N LEU A 148 10.14 6.52 -12.81
CA LEU A 148 10.06 6.61 -11.35
C LEU A 148 8.66 6.30 -10.80
N PHE A 149 7.67 6.02 -11.65
CA PHE A 149 6.28 5.88 -11.23
C PHE A 149 6.07 4.76 -10.20
N SER A 150 6.88 3.71 -10.24
CA SER A 150 6.85 2.61 -9.26
C SER A 150 7.10 3.08 -7.82
N GLU A 151 7.91 4.13 -7.62
CA GLU A 151 8.26 4.70 -6.30
C GLU A 151 7.08 5.44 -5.66
N VAL A 152 6.17 5.97 -6.48
CA VAL A 152 4.97 6.69 -6.01
C VAL A 152 4.10 5.77 -5.14
N SER A 153 4.15 4.45 -5.35
CA SER A 153 3.39 3.46 -4.57
C SER A 153 3.62 3.55 -3.06
N VAL A 154 4.84 3.90 -2.61
CA VAL A 154 5.23 3.97 -1.19
C VAL A 154 4.42 5.05 -0.47
N ILE A 155 4.30 6.22 -1.09
CA ILE A 155 3.60 7.37 -0.51
C ILE A 155 2.09 7.25 -0.77
N ASN A 156 1.69 6.76 -1.94
CA ASN A 156 0.30 6.63 -2.35
C ASN A 156 -0.54 5.81 -1.37
N LEU A 157 0.02 4.74 -0.80
CA LEU A 157 -0.69 3.92 0.18
C LEU A 157 -1.04 4.71 1.46
N SER A 158 -0.14 5.59 1.91
CA SER A 158 -0.40 6.47 3.06
C SER A 158 -1.55 7.44 2.76
N LEU A 159 -1.55 8.01 1.55
CA LEU A 159 -2.61 8.90 1.08
C LEU A 159 -3.95 8.17 1.00
N ALA A 160 -3.98 6.97 0.41
CA ALA A 160 -5.18 6.15 0.32
C ALA A 160 -5.77 5.84 1.73
N ASN A 161 -4.93 5.50 2.70
CA ASN A 161 -5.38 5.25 4.07
C ASN A 161 -5.92 6.52 4.76
N LEU A 162 -5.35 7.69 4.48
CA LEU A 162 -5.85 8.98 4.99
C LEU A 162 -7.22 9.34 4.38
N LEU A 163 -7.39 9.16 3.08
CA LEU A 163 -8.65 9.45 2.38
C LEU A 163 -9.79 8.52 2.82
N ILE A 164 -9.46 7.25 3.13
CA ILE A 164 -10.43 6.27 3.63
C ILE A 164 -10.74 6.43 5.13
N TYR A 165 -9.87 7.09 5.88
CA TYR A 165 -10.04 7.28 7.33
C TYR A 165 -11.43 7.75 7.79
N PRO A 166 -12.07 8.78 7.19
CA PRO A 166 -13.42 9.19 7.60
C PRO A 166 -14.46 8.08 7.43
N LEU A 167 -14.40 7.32 6.32
CA LEU A 167 -15.29 6.18 6.09
C LEU A 167 -15.08 5.08 7.12
N GLU A 168 -13.83 4.72 7.41
CA GLU A 168 -13.51 3.72 8.45
C GLU A 168 -13.98 4.16 9.82
N ARG A 169 -13.87 5.45 10.14
CA ARG A 169 -14.35 6.00 11.40
C ARG A 169 -15.87 5.81 11.51
N THR A 170 -16.63 6.17 10.49
CA THR A 170 -18.10 5.98 10.47
C THR A 170 -18.49 4.52 10.63
N ILE A 171 -17.81 3.60 9.93
CA ILE A 171 -18.04 2.16 10.05
C ILE A 171 -17.76 1.68 11.49
N ASN A 172 -16.63 2.10 12.08
CA ASN A 172 -16.28 1.73 13.45
C ASN A 172 -17.27 2.27 14.48
N GLU A 173 -17.73 3.52 14.31
CA GLU A 173 -18.75 4.11 15.17
C GLU A 173 -20.08 3.36 15.07
N ALA A 174 -20.48 2.90 13.87
CA ALA A 174 -21.68 2.08 13.71
C ALA A 174 -21.57 0.74 14.47
N TYR A 175 -20.40 0.09 14.42
CA TYR A 175 -20.15 -1.12 15.20
C TYR A 175 -20.17 -0.85 16.71
N LEU A 176 -19.55 0.25 17.16
CA LEU A 176 -19.56 0.66 18.57
C LEU A 176 -20.97 0.97 19.06
N PHE A 177 -21.76 1.68 18.26
CA PHE A 177 -23.15 1.99 18.57
C PHE A 177 -23.99 0.71 18.69
N SER A 178 -23.85 -0.22 17.74
CA SER A 178 -24.54 -1.52 17.77
C SER A 178 -24.16 -2.34 19.01
N ALA A 179 -22.87 -2.41 19.34
CA ALA A 179 -22.39 -3.09 20.54
C ALA A 179 -22.95 -2.45 21.82
N ARG A 180 -22.93 -1.11 21.93
CA ARG A 180 -23.51 -0.38 23.07
C ARG A 180 -25.01 -0.63 23.20
N LYS A 181 -25.75 -0.62 22.09
CA LYS A 181 -27.19 -0.92 22.08
C LYS A 181 -27.45 -2.33 22.60
N ARG A 182 -26.69 -3.32 22.12
CA ARG A 182 -26.83 -4.72 22.56
C ARG A 182 -26.53 -4.92 24.04
N ILE A 183 -25.47 -4.30 24.56
CA ILE A 183 -25.13 -4.34 25.99
C ILE A 183 -26.24 -3.67 26.83
N LYS A 184 -26.76 -2.51 26.38
CA LYS A 184 -27.86 -1.82 27.07
C LYS A 184 -29.15 -2.66 27.12
N THR A 185 -29.46 -3.41 26.07
CA THR A 185 -30.64 -4.29 26.03
C THR A 185 -30.49 -5.52 26.91
N LEU A 186 -29.30 -6.16 26.90
CA LEU A 186 -29.06 -7.38 27.68
C LEU A 186 -28.78 -7.11 29.17
N GLN A 187 -28.31 -5.90 29.51
CA GLN A 187 -27.86 -5.51 30.84
C GLN A 187 -26.99 -6.57 31.57
N PRO A 188 -25.95 -7.13 30.92
CA PRO A 188 -25.12 -8.15 31.54
C PRO A 188 -24.25 -7.54 32.65
N LYS A 189 -23.83 -8.36 33.61
CA LYS A 189 -22.79 -7.98 34.56
C LYS A 189 -21.43 -7.96 33.84
N VAL A 190 -20.84 -6.77 33.68
CA VAL A 190 -19.57 -6.56 32.97
C VAL A 190 -18.40 -6.60 33.95
N ILE A 191 -17.37 -7.39 33.66
CA ILE A 191 -16.13 -7.46 34.45
C ILE A 191 -14.97 -7.01 33.57
N GLY A 192 -14.32 -5.90 33.96
CA GLY A 192 -13.12 -5.40 33.30
C GLY A 192 -11.86 -6.02 33.88
N ILE A 193 -10.96 -6.54 33.04
CA ILE A 193 -9.67 -7.10 33.45
C ILE A 193 -8.56 -6.23 32.85
N THR A 194 -7.74 -5.61 33.70
CA THR A 194 -6.63 -4.74 33.30
C THR A 194 -5.34 -5.13 34.02
N GLY A 195 -4.21 -4.57 33.60
CA GLY A 195 -2.90 -4.79 34.22
C GLY A 195 -1.78 -4.99 33.20
N SER A 196 -0.52 -4.90 33.63
CA SER A 196 0.64 -5.11 32.74
C SER A 196 0.78 -6.58 32.32
N TYR A 197 0.49 -7.51 33.23
CA TYR A 197 0.66 -8.96 33.04
C TYR A 197 -0.60 -9.74 33.45
N GLY A 198 -0.69 -11.03 33.11
CA GLY A 198 -1.73 -11.95 33.60
C GLY A 198 -3.14 -11.80 33.01
N LYS A 199 -3.47 -10.70 32.32
CA LYS A 199 -4.81 -10.40 31.77
C LYS A 199 -5.48 -11.59 31.08
N THR A 200 -4.78 -12.25 30.16
CA THR A 200 -5.32 -13.38 29.40
C THR A 200 -5.60 -14.56 30.31
N SER A 201 -4.63 -14.99 31.13
CA SER A 201 -4.80 -16.11 32.06
C SER A 201 -5.94 -15.86 33.05
N THR A 202 -5.99 -14.67 33.65
CA THR A 202 -7.07 -14.27 34.57
C THR A 202 -8.44 -14.30 33.88
N LYS A 203 -8.54 -13.80 32.64
CA LYS A 203 -9.78 -13.85 31.84
C LYS A 203 -10.27 -15.28 31.65
N TYR A 204 -9.37 -16.20 31.27
CA TYR A 204 -9.73 -17.60 31.04
C TYR A 204 -10.15 -18.32 32.33
N ILE A 205 -9.40 -18.15 33.41
CA ILE A 205 -9.73 -18.75 34.71
C ILE A 205 -11.09 -18.26 35.20
N LEU A 206 -11.30 -16.93 35.16
CA LEU A 206 -12.56 -16.34 35.60
C LEU A 206 -13.75 -16.82 34.75
N HIS A 207 -13.59 -16.88 33.43
CA HIS A 207 -14.60 -17.41 32.53
C HIS A 207 -14.95 -18.86 32.83
N GLN A 208 -13.94 -19.73 33.05
CA GLN A 208 -14.17 -21.14 33.41
C GLN A 208 -14.95 -21.31 34.71
N ILE A 209 -14.59 -20.57 35.76
CA ILE A 209 -15.27 -20.63 37.06
C ILE A 209 -16.71 -20.13 36.95
N LEU A 210 -16.91 -18.95 36.34
CA LEU A 210 -18.25 -18.35 36.25
C LEU A 210 -19.18 -19.13 35.32
N SER A 211 -18.64 -19.76 34.27
CA SER A 211 -19.43 -20.58 33.33
C SER A 211 -20.04 -21.83 33.98
N GLN A 212 -19.56 -22.26 35.16
CA GLN A 212 -20.17 -23.38 35.90
C GLN A 212 -21.58 -23.06 36.41
N LYS A 213 -21.89 -21.77 36.63
CA LYS A 213 -23.16 -21.34 37.25
C LYS A 213 -23.92 -20.31 36.42
N PHE A 214 -23.25 -19.56 35.56
CA PHE A 214 -23.84 -18.47 34.79
C PHE A 214 -23.56 -18.63 33.29
N ASN A 215 -24.44 -18.09 32.45
CA ASN A 215 -24.12 -17.92 31.03
C ASN A 215 -23.13 -16.75 30.89
N THR A 216 -21.90 -17.03 30.45
CA THR A 216 -20.84 -16.02 30.35
C THR A 216 -20.29 -15.89 28.94
N LEU A 217 -19.74 -14.71 28.66
CA LEU A 217 -19.08 -14.40 27.40
C LEU A 217 -17.76 -13.71 27.71
N MET A 218 -16.65 -14.20 27.14
CA MET A 218 -15.34 -13.54 27.19
C MET A 218 -14.92 -13.05 25.81
N THR A 219 -14.06 -12.02 25.75
CA THR A 219 -13.44 -11.60 24.48
C THR A 219 -12.51 -12.70 23.96
N PRO A 220 -12.45 -12.95 22.63
CA PRO A 220 -11.50 -13.91 22.06
C PRO A 220 -10.05 -13.40 22.15
N ASP A 221 -9.09 -14.32 22.22
CA ASP A 221 -7.63 -14.07 22.17
C ASP A 221 -7.12 -12.95 23.10
N SER A 222 -6.20 -12.11 22.60
CA SER A 222 -5.62 -10.94 23.27
C SER A 222 -6.25 -9.62 22.82
N TYR A 223 -7.45 -9.67 22.22
CA TYR A 223 -8.19 -8.47 21.87
C TYR A 223 -8.60 -7.75 23.17
N ASN A 224 -8.01 -6.57 23.37
CA ASN A 224 -8.33 -5.61 24.43
C ASN A 224 -9.01 -4.39 23.83
#